data_AF-A0A561TZ02-F1
#
_entry.id   AF-A0A561TZ02-F1
#
_cell.length_a   1.000
_cell.length_b   1.000
_cell.length_c   1.000
_cell.angle_alpha   90.00
_cell.angle_beta   90.00
_cell.angle_gamma   90.00
#
_symmetry.space_group_name_H-M   'P 1'
#
loop_
_entity.id
_entity.type
_entity.pdbx_description
1 polymer ?
#
loop_
_entity_poly.entity_id
_entity_poly.type
_entity_poly.pdbx_seq_one_letter_code
_entity_poly.pdbx_strand_id
1 'polypeptide(L)'
;MEAAVIYAREHGDLKVPFTFRVPTVDNQEAEGEGWPASLAGFPLGQWTADARRFYARGDMDEDRIVQLEKLGMIWSHFDVAWEEGLSAARGWAAEHGHLLAPLDATFQGAAVGIWLKNARAAARKAQENEQRRAEGLPVESSAGALSDTRRDQLEEIDASWCPSWPVTWQRSFHLVRMHLDAGEALPTEAGDVLRQGEDLGRWVQSVRLGWDQLTGVQQWMCEQVLGITPATEDEKPKSRRTQADKWSANLVAARQFFEREGHLQVPRKHVETVLSQDGREDQYRLGAWVNNQRSRAAALSSERMEQLSKVGLRWT
;
A
#
# COMPACT_ATOMS: atom_id res chain seq x y z
N MET A 1 8.45 31.57 -34.28
CA MET A 1 7.75 32.44 -33.30
C MET A 1 6.42 32.89 -33.80
N GLU A 2 6.35 33.55 -34.97
CA GLU A 2 5.08 34.05 -35.50
C GLU A 2 3.97 32.99 -35.53
N ALA A 3 4.27 31.79 -36.04
CA ALA A 3 3.33 30.66 -36.01
C ALA A 3 2.87 30.26 -34.60
N ALA A 4 3.77 30.31 -33.61
CA ALA A 4 3.47 29.98 -32.22
C ALA A 4 2.57 31.06 -31.57
N VAL A 5 2.79 32.35 -31.90
CA VAL A 5 1.97 33.45 -31.42
C VAL A 5 0.53 33.36 -31.93
N ILE A 6 0.36 33.04 -33.22
CA ILE A 6 -0.97 32.88 -33.84
C ILE A 6 -1.68 31.68 -33.20
N TYR A 7 -1.00 30.54 -33.11
CA TYR A 7 -1.56 29.35 -32.45
C TYR A 7 -1.99 29.63 -31.00
N ALA A 8 -1.13 30.26 -30.20
CA ALA A 8 -1.43 30.57 -28.81
C ALA A 8 -2.58 31.57 -28.66
N ARG A 9 -2.76 32.49 -29.61
CA ARG A 9 -3.91 33.40 -29.64
C ARG A 9 -5.22 32.66 -29.92
N GLU A 10 -5.19 31.68 -30.82
CA GLU A 10 -6.37 30.89 -31.21
C GLU A 10 -6.76 29.86 -30.14
N HIS A 11 -5.76 29.23 -29.51
CA HIS A 11 -5.96 28.09 -28.60
C HIS A 11 -5.76 28.41 -27.10
N GLY A 12 -5.21 29.59 -26.78
CA GLY A 12 -4.93 30.01 -25.40
C GLY A 12 -3.66 29.41 -24.79
N ASP A 13 -2.99 28.48 -25.47
CA ASP A 13 -1.72 27.88 -25.05
C ASP A 13 -0.90 27.35 -26.23
N LEU A 14 0.31 26.81 -25.94
CA LEU A 14 1.17 26.13 -26.92
C LEU A 14 1.12 24.60 -26.80
N LYS A 15 -0.06 24.01 -26.54
CA LYS A 15 -0.27 22.55 -26.60
C LYS A 15 -0.48 22.08 -28.04
N VAL A 16 0.50 22.37 -28.89
CA VAL A 16 0.46 22.03 -30.32
C VAL A 16 0.60 20.51 -30.50
N PRO A 17 -0.36 19.82 -31.17
CA PRO A 17 -0.21 18.41 -31.52
C PRO A 17 1.03 18.18 -32.40
N PHE A 18 1.77 17.08 -32.18
CA PHE A 18 3.03 16.83 -32.91
C PHE A 18 2.87 16.87 -34.43
N THR A 19 1.73 16.39 -34.94
CA THR A 19 1.41 16.33 -36.37
C THR A 19 0.85 17.64 -36.93
N PHE A 20 0.59 18.64 -36.08
CA PHE A 20 -0.01 19.90 -36.51
C PHE A 20 0.92 20.66 -37.46
N ARG A 21 0.35 21.06 -38.58
CA ARG A 21 0.95 21.93 -39.59
C ARG A 21 0.04 23.14 -39.78
N VAL A 22 0.66 24.30 -39.97
CA VAL A 22 -0.08 25.51 -40.34
C VAL A 22 -0.85 25.24 -41.64
N PRO A 23 -2.18 25.54 -41.70
CA PRO A 23 -2.99 25.28 -42.88
C PRO A 23 -2.41 25.87 -44.17
N THR A 24 -2.57 25.16 -45.29
CA THR A 24 -2.24 25.65 -46.63
C THR A 24 -3.50 26.18 -47.30
N VAL A 25 -3.37 27.26 -48.07
CA VAL A 25 -4.49 27.98 -48.72
C VAL A 25 -5.32 27.10 -49.66
N ASP A 26 -4.79 25.96 -50.13
CA ASP A 26 -5.47 25.05 -51.06
C ASP A 26 -6.29 23.93 -50.39
N ASN A 27 -6.25 23.80 -49.06
CA ASN A 27 -7.07 22.82 -48.34
C ASN A 27 -8.48 23.37 -48.17
N GLN A 28 -9.44 22.84 -48.94
CA GLN A 28 -10.85 23.26 -49.02
C GLN A 28 -11.66 23.11 -47.71
N GLU A 29 -11.02 22.79 -46.58
CA GLU A 29 -11.64 22.76 -45.24
C GLU A 29 -11.23 23.94 -44.35
N ALA A 30 -10.39 24.88 -44.83
CA ALA A 30 -9.92 26.03 -44.07
C ALA A 30 -10.40 27.37 -44.66
N GLU A 31 -11.72 27.55 -44.75
CA GLU A 31 -12.29 28.90 -44.86
C GLU A 31 -12.33 29.55 -43.46
N GLY A 32 -11.21 30.20 -43.11
CA GLY A 32 -10.95 31.00 -41.90
C GLY A 32 -9.59 30.63 -41.30
N GLU A 33 -8.67 31.48 -40.87
CA GLU A 33 -8.54 32.92 -40.62
C GLU A 33 -7.01 33.19 -40.41
N GLY A 34 -6.51 34.41 -40.60
CA GLY A 34 -5.33 34.93 -39.88
C GLY A 34 -3.90 34.42 -40.16
N TRP A 35 -3.67 33.30 -40.85
CA TRP A 35 -2.31 32.76 -41.08
C TRP A 35 -1.59 33.35 -42.31
N PRO A 36 -0.37 33.92 -42.16
CA PRO A 36 0.45 34.37 -43.29
C PRO A 36 0.83 33.24 -44.26
N ALA A 37 0.83 33.54 -45.57
CA ALA A 37 1.24 32.57 -46.61
C ALA A 37 2.68 32.04 -46.43
N SER A 38 3.58 32.83 -45.82
CA SER A 38 4.95 32.41 -45.48
C SER A 38 5.02 31.26 -44.48
N LEU A 39 3.94 31.03 -43.72
CA LEU A 39 3.86 29.97 -42.72
C LEU A 39 3.12 28.73 -43.24
N ALA A 40 2.58 28.74 -44.47
CA ALA A 40 1.82 27.64 -45.03
C ALA A 40 2.58 26.31 -44.96
N GLY A 41 1.98 25.29 -44.35
CA GLY A 41 2.58 23.96 -44.17
C GLY A 41 3.69 23.87 -43.11
N PHE A 42 4.01 24.97 -42.42
CA PHE A 42 5.04 25.00 -41.37
C PHE A 42 4.72 23.97 -40.28
N PRO A 43 5.67 23.06 -39.94
CA PRO A 43 5.45 21.99 -38.98
C PRO A 43 5.55 22.48 -37.54
N LEU A 44 4.59 23.31 -37.10
CA LEU A 44 4.61 23.92 -35.77
C LEU A 44 4.62 22.87 -34.64
N GLY A 45 3.98 21.70 -34.83
CA GLY A 45 4.02 20.61 -33.84
C GLY A 45 5.44 20.07 -33.62
N GLN A 46 6.15 19.79 -34.71
CA GLN A 46 7.54 19.33 -34.66
C GLN A 46 8.47 20.43 -34.13
N TRP A 47 8.28 21.67 -34.58
CA TRP A 47 9.04 22.82 -34.09
C TRP A 47 8.90 23.02 -32.58
N THR A 48 7.69 22.84 -32.04
CA THR A 48 7.41 22.91 -30.60
C THR A 48 8.10 21.78 -29.85
N ALA A 49 8.10 20.55 -30.40
CA ALA A 49 8.81 19.42 -29.83
C ALA A 49 10.34 19.64 -29.82
N ASP A 50 10.89 20.22 -30.89
CA ASP A 50 12.31 20.55 -30.96
C ASP A 50 12.67 21.67 -29.98
N ALA A 51 11.83 22.71 -29.84
CA ALA A 51 12.01 23.75 -28.84
C ALA A 51 12.11 23.16 -27.42
N ARG A 52 11.26 22.19 -27.06
CA ARG A 52 11.34 21.47 -25.77
C ARG A 52 12.66 20.72 -25.61
N ARG A 53 13.18 20.11 -26.68
CA ARG A 53 14.50 19.43 -26.65
C ARG A 53 15.66 20.39 -26.45
N PHE A 54 15.65 21.53 -27.15
CA PHE A 54 16.67 22.58 -26.97
C PHE A 54 16.66 23.14 -25.55
N TYR A 55 15.46 23.40 -25.01
CA TYR A 55 15.30 23.82 -23.62
C TYR A 55 15.86 22.79 -22.64
N ALA A 56 15.48 21.51 -22.78
CA ALA A 56 15.93 20.44 -21.89
C ALA A 56 17.46 20.21 -21.90
N ARG A 57 18.15 20.60 -22.98
CA ARG A 57 19.62 20.55 -23.07
C ARG A 57 20.32 21.81 -22.53
N GLY A 58 19.57 22.86 -22.19
CA GLY A 58 20.13 24.16 -21.81
C GLY A 58 20.70 24.96 -22.98
N ASP A 59 20.36 24.61 -24.22
CA ASP A 59 20.86 25.26 -25.44
C ASP A 59 19.98 26.45 -25.89
N MET A 60 18.94 26.78 -25.12
CA MET A 60 17.98 27.83 -25.48
C MET A 60 18.32 29.13 -24.76
N ASP A 61 18.33 30.21 -25.53
CA ASP A 61 18.51 31.57 -25.02
C ASP A 61 17.40 32.01 -24.06
N GLU A 62 17.74 32.76 -23.01
CA GLU A 62 16.81 33.20 -21.96
C GLU A 62 15.64 34.03 -22.50
N ASP A 63 15.90 34.96 -23.43
CA ASP A 63 14.85 35.79 -24.02
C ASP A 63 13.85 34.92 -24.79
N ARG A 64 14.35 33.86 -25.45
CA ARG A 64 13.51 32.91 -26.16
C ARG A 64 12.65 32.07 -25.21
N ILE A 65 13.20 31.66 -24.07
CA ILE A 65 12.44 30.96 -23.02
C ILE A 65 11.29 31.85 -22.55
N VAL A 66 11.61 33.08 -22.14
CA VAL A 66 10.61 34.07 -21.66
C VAL A 66 9.53 34.34 -22.70
N GLN A 67 9.90 34.44 -23.99
CA GLN A 67 8.92 34.63 -25.06
C GLN A 67 7.97 33.43 -25.20
N LEU A 68 8.47 32.20 -25.10
CA LEU A 68 7.65 31.00 -25.24
C LEU A 68 6.78 30.76 -24.01
N GLU A 69 7.28 31.05 -22.81
CA GLU A 69 6.51 31.00 -21.57
C GLU A 69 5.32 31.96 -21.59
N LYS A 70 5.51 33.19 -22.11
CA LYS A 70 4.41 34.15 -22.31
C LYS A 70 3.31 33.64 -23.25
N LEU A 71 3.63 32.68 -24.12
CA LEU A 71 2.67 32.03 -25.02
C LEU A 71 2.06 30.75 -24.42
N GLY A 72 2.36 30.43 -23.16
CA GLY A 72 1.86 29.21 -22.50
C GLY A 72 2.63 27.94 -22.90
N MET A 73 3.92 28.05 -23.22
CA MET A 73 4.76 26.89 -23.48
C MET A 73 4.86 25.99 -22.25
N ILE A 74 4.45 24.73 -22.42
CA ILE A 74 4.72 23.66 -21.45
C ILE A 74 5.98 22.94 -21.88
N TRP A 75 7.06 23.11 -21.12
CA TRP A 75 8.34 22.44 -21.37
C TRP A 75 8.29 20.94 -21.09
N SER A 76 7.59 20.56 -20.01
CA SER A 76 7.49 19.19 -19.53
C SER A 76 6.14 18.96 -18.86
N HIS A 77 5.30 18.12 -19.47
CA HIS A 77 4.03 17.71 -18.87
C HIS A 77 4.24 16.94 -17.55
N PHE A 78 5.38 16.29 -17.38
CA PHE A 78 5.74 15.57 -16.15
C PHE A 78 6.09 16.51 -15.00
N ASP A 79 6.65 17.69 -15.29
CA ASP A 79 6.93 18.70 -14.26
C ASP A 79 5.65 19.41 -13.86
N VAL A 80 4.79 19.76 -14.81
CA VAL A 80 3.45 20.32 -14.50
C VAL A 80 2.64 19.36 -13.63
N ALA A 81 2.54 18.08 -14.02
CA ALA A 81 1.82 17.08 -13.23
C ALA A 81 2.47 16.81 -11.86
N TRP A 82 3.79 16.99 -11.75
CA TRP A 82 4.48 16.90 -10.48
C TRP A 82 4.11 18.07 -9.57
N GLU A 83 4.18 19.32 -10.05
CA GLU A 83 3.84 20.51 -9.29
C GLU A 83 2.37 20.54 -8.87
N GLU A 84 1.44 20.11 -9.73
CA GLU A 84 0.03 19.95 -9.38
C GLU A 84 -0.16 18.95 -8.23
N GLY A 85 0.50 17.79 -8.33
CA GLY A 85 0.44 16.77 -7.28
C GLY A 85 1.13 17.20 -5.98
N LEU A 86 2.24 17.93 -6.07
CA LEU A 86 2.95 18.49 -4.92
C LEU A 86 2.10 19.57 -4.22
N SER A 87 1.42 20.42 -4.99
CA SER A 87 0.45 21.39 -4.46
C SER A 87 -0.69 20.69 -3.71
N ALA A 88 -1.28 19.65 -4.30
CA ALA A 88 -2.30 18.84 -3.64
C ALA A 88 -1.76 18.14 -2.38
N ALA A 89 -0.51 17.66 -2.40
CA ALA A 89 0.15 17.06 -1.25
C ALA A 89 0.40 18.07 -0.11
N ARG A 90 0.83 19.30 -0.43
CA ARG A 90 0.98 20.39 0.55
C ARG A 90 -0.37 20.75 1.18
N GLY A 91 -1.42 20.87 0.36
CA GLY A 91 -2.77 21.12 0.86
C GLY A 91 -3.29 20.00 1.77
N TRP A 92 -3.09 18.75 1.35
CA TRP A 92 -3.42 17.58 2.18
C TRP A 92 -2.69 17.61 3.54
N ALA A 93 -1.37 17.85 3.53
CA ALA A 93 -0.56 17.91 4.74
C ALA A 93 -0.97 19.09 5.65
N ALA A 94 -1.36 20.23 5.09
CA ALA A 94 -1.85 21.37 5.87
C ALA A 94 -3.14 21.04 6.62
N GLU A 95 -4.04 20.25 6.04
CA GLU A 95 -5.30 19.84 6.68
C GLU A 95 -5.13 18.64 7.64
N HIS A 96 -4.26 17.69 7.30
CA HIS A 96 -4.19 16.38 7.97
C HIS A 96 -2.93 16.18 8.83
N GLY A 97 -1.93 17.07 8.70
CA GLY A 97 -0.67 17.05 9.46
C GLY A 97 0.42 16.12 8.90
N HIS A 98 0.17 15.42 7.79
CA HIS A 98 1.10 14.42 7.24
C HIS A 98 0.84 14.10 5.76
N LEU A 99 1.79 13.44 5.09
CA LEU A 99 1.65 12.93 3.72
C LEU A 99 1.22 11.47 3.65
N LEU A 100 0.74 10.88 4.74
CA LEU A 100 0.36 9.47 4.82
C LEU A 100 -1.05 9.19 4.28
N ALA A 101 -1.51 9.89 3.24
CA ALA A 101 -2.88 9.78 2.72
C ALA A 101 -3.33 8.33 2.37
N PRO A 102 -4.60 7.95 2.61
CA PRO A 102 -5.22 6.74 2.05
C PRO A 102 -5.11 6.66 0.53
N LEU A 103 -5.29 5.47 -0.07
CA LEU A 103 -5.12 5.31 -1.52
C LEU A 103 -6.17 6.09 -2.32
N ASP A 104 -7.40 6.14 -1.81
CA ASP A 104 -8.57 6.80 -2.37
C ASP A 104 -8.70 8.27 -1.97
N ALA A 105 -7.75 8.80 -1.18
CA ALA A 105 -7.77 10.20 -0.78
C ALA A 105 -7.65 11.13 -1.99
N THR A 106 -8.50 12.16 -1.97
CA THR A 106 -8.48 13.26 -2.92
C THR A 106 -8.33 14.59 -2.20
N PHE A 107 -7.71 15.56 -2.85
CA PHE A 107 -7.60 16.93 -2.35
C PHE A 107 -7.95 17.88 -3.50
N GLN A 108 -9.03 18.65 -3.34
CA GLN A 108 -9.55 19.56 -4.38
C GLN A 108 -9.71 18.90 -5.77
N GLY A 109 -10.16 17.64 -5.79
CA GLY A 109 -10.35 16.85 -7.03
C GLY A 109 -9.09 16.14 -7.53
N ALA A 110 -7.90 16.44 -7.00
CA ALA A 110 -6.68 15.72 -7.32
C ALA A 110 -6.58 14.42 -6.50
N ALA A 111 -6.23 13.30 -7.14
CA ALA A 111 -6.08 12.00 -6.50
C ALA A 111 -4.75 11.88 -5.71
N VAL A 112 -4.62 12.65 -4.64
CA VAL A 112 -3.39 12.78 -3.83
C VAL A 112 -2.91 11.45 -3.27
N GLY A 113 -3.82 10.54 -2.90
CA GLY A 113 -3.49 9.20 -2.41
C GLY A 113 -2.73 8.34 -3.43
N ILE A 114 -3.23 8.31 -4.67
CA ILE A 114 -2.59 7.60 -5.79
C ILE A 114 -1.26 8.28 -6.14
N TRP A 115 -1.24 9.62 -6.18
CA TRP A 115 -0.02 10.36 -6.49
C TRP A 115 1.09 10.08 -5.49
N LEU A 116 0.81 10.13 -4.18
CA LEU A 116 1.76 9.80 -3.12
C LEU A 116 2.22 8.34 -3.16
N LYS A 117 1.32 7.39 -3.49
CA LYS A 117 1.70 5.99 -3.72
C LYS A 117 2.74 5.88 -4.85
N ASN A 118 2.53 6.57 -5.96
CA ASN A 118 3.45 6.54 -7.11
C ASN A 118 4.78 7.24 -6.78
N ALA A 119 4.75 8.38 -6.05
CA ALA A 119 5.94 9.06 -5.57
C ALA A 119 6.79 8.14 -4.66
N ARG A 120 6.16 7.38 -3.75
CA ARG A 120 6.86 6.40 -2.89
C ARG A 120 7.50 5.28 -3.70
N ALA A 121 6.80 4.79 -4.73
CA ALA A 121 7.36 3.77 -5.61
C ALA A 121 8.59 4.29 -6.38
N ALA A 122 8.51 5.53 -6.88
CA ALA A 122 9.63 6.20 -7.54
C ALA A 122 10.82 6.42 -6.58
N ALA A 123 10.58 6.81 -5.34
CA ALA A 123 11.62 6.99 -4.32
C ALA A 123 12.30 5.66 -3.94
N ARG A 124 11.53 4.58 -3.75
CA ARG A 124 12.09 3.25 -3.49
C ARG A 124 12.94 2.75 -4.66
N LYS A 125 12.50 3.00 -5.90
CA LYS A 125 13.31 2.70 -7.09
C LYS A 125 14.62 3.49 -7.12
N ALA A 126 14.58 4.77 -6.73
CA ALA A 126 15.80 5.59 -6.64
C ALA A 126 16.78 5.00 -5.61
N GLN A 127 16.29 4.61 -4.43
CA GLN A 127 17.07 3.97 -3.38
C GLN A 127 17.66 2.61 -3.82
N GLU A 128 16.87 1.78 -4.52
CA GLU A 128 17.38 0.52 -5.08
C GLU A 128 18.49 0.75 -6.10
N ASN A 129 18.33 1.74 -6.98
CA ASN A 129 19.35 2.10 -7.95
C ASN A 129 20.64 2.60 -7.29
N GLU A 130 20.52 3.40 -6.21
CA GLU A 130 21.65 3.85 -5.41
C GLU A 130 22.38 2.67 -4.75
N GLN A 131 21.62 1.75 -4.12
CA GLN A 131 22.18 0.55 -3.50
C GLN A 131 22.94 -0.31 -4.50
N ARG A 132 22.37 -0.55 -5.69
CA ARG A 132 23.05 -1.29 -6.76
C ARG A 132 24.36 -0.64 -7.18
N ARG A 133 24.38 0.69 -7.33
CA ARG A 133 25.61 1.43 -7.66
C ARG A 133 26.67 1.27 -6.57
N ALA A 134 26.26 1.36 -5.30
CA ALA A 134 27.16 1.17 -4.15
C ALA A 134 27.76 -0.26 -4.11
N GLU A 135 27.00 -1.26 -4.55
CA GLU A 135 27.45 -2.66 -4.68
C GLU A 135 28.22 -2.94 -5.98
N GLY A 136 28.39 -1.96 -6.87
CA GLY A 136 29.05 -2.14 -8.17
C GLY A 136 28.21 -2.92 -9.19
N LEU A 137 26.91 -3.07 -8.95
CA LEU A 137 25.97 -3.74 -9.85
C LEU A 137 25.41 -2.77 -10.91
N PRO A 138 25.10 -3.24 -12.13
CA PRO A 138 24.50 -2.40 -13.16
C PRO A 138 23.06 -1.98 -12.80
N VAL A 139 22.73 -0.73 -13.14
CA VAL A 139 21.36 -0.18 -13.12
C VAL A 139 20.81 -0.23 -14.53
N GLU A 140 19.81 -1.09 -14.77
CA GLU A 140 19.21 -1.29 -16.09
C GLU A 140 18.47 -0.04 -16.60
N SER A 141 17.76 0.66 -15.71
CA SER A 141 17.05 1.90 -16.06
C SER A 141 16.77 2.78 -14.84
N SER A 142 17.14 4.06 -14.96
CA SER A 142 16.75 5.11 -14.00
C SER A 142 15.40 5.75 -14.32
N ALA A 143 14.74 5.34 -15.42
CA ALA A 143 13.45 5.93 -15.80
C ALA A 143 12.39 5.70 -14.72
N GLY A 144 11.71 6.76 -14.29
CA GLY A 144 10.71 6.71 -13.22
C GLY A 144 11.28 6.59 -11.81
N ALA A 145 12.61 6.65 -11.62
CA ALA A 145 13.18 6.90 -10.31
C ALA A 145 12.94 8.36 -9.92
N LEU A 146 12.66 8.61 -8.65
CA LEU A 146 12.48 9.97 -8.15
C LEU A 146 13.84 10.69 -8.12
N SER A 147 13.87 11.95 -8.56
CA SER A 147 15.06 12.80 -8.42
C SER A 147 15.22 13.31 -6.99
N ASP A 148 16.45 13.62 -6.59
CA ASP A 148 16.77 14.10 -5.24
C ASP A 148 15.98 15.37 -4.90
N THR A 149 15.92 16.36 -5.81
CA THR A 149 15.12 17.58 -5.61
C THR A 149 13.64 17.29 -5.31
N ARG A 150 13.06 16.29 -5.97
CA ARG A 150 11.65 15.91 -5.78
C ARG A 150 11.44 15.14 -4.48
N ARG A 151 12.46 14.40 -4.04
CA ARG A 151 12.50 13.76 -2.72
C ARG A 151 12.55 14.82 -1.63
N ASP A 152 13.45 15.80 -1.75
CA ASP A 152 13.61 16.91 -0.81
C ASP A 152 12.31 17.72 -0.67
N GLN A 153 11.62 18.02 -1.78
CA GLN A 153 10.32 18.70 -1.77
C GLN A 153 9.26 17.97 -0.93
N LEU A 154 9.27 16.63 -0.90
CA LEU A 154 8.34 15.84 -0.10
C LEU A 154 8.80 15.70 1.36
N GLU A 155 10.11 15.57 1.58
CA GLU A 155 10.68 15.48 2.93
C GLU A 155 10.54 16.79 3.71
N GLU A 156 10.58 17.94 3.03
CA GLU A 156 10.27 19.25 3.61
C GLU A 156 8.84 19.30 4.18
N ILE A 157 7.89 18.62 3.54
CA ILE A 157 6.49 18.59 3.97
C ILE A 157 6.30 17.58 5.11
N ASP A 158 6.83 16.38 4.95
CA ASP A 158 6.73 15.30 5.94
C ASP A 158 7.90 14.33 5.75
N ALA A 159 8.90 14.39 6.62
CA ALA A 159 10.06 13.49 6.58
C ALA A 159 9.69 11.99 6.67
N SER A 160 8.49 11.67 7.17
CA SER A 160 7.98 10.30 7.27
C SER A 160 7.12 9.85 6.09
N TRP A 161 7.05 10.65 5.01
CA TRP A 161 6.17 10.40 3.87
C TRP A 161 6.39 9.05 3.19
N CYS A 162 7.64 8.53 3.15
CA CYS A 162 8.02 7.27 2.51
C CYS A 162 8.65 6.28 3.50
N PRO A 163 7.85 5.66 4.39
CA PRO A 163 8.38 4.70 5.35
C PRO A 163 8.86 3.41 4.68
N SER A 164 9.79 2.71 5.35
CA SER A 164 10.28 1.37 4.97
C SER A 164 9.31 0.24 5.36
N TRP A 165 8.30 0.54 6.16
CA TRP A 165 7.20 -0.35 6.58
C TRP A 165 5.86 0.11 5.96
N PRO A 166 4.73 -0.60 6.21
CA PRO A 166 3.44 -0.22 5.64
C PRO A 166 3.03 1.22 5.97
N VAL A 167 2.53 1.95 4.98
CA VAL A 167 2.07 3.35 5.13
C VAL A 167 0.92 3.46 6.14
N THR A 168 0.05 2.45 6.20
CA THR A 168 -1.03 2.38 7.19
C THR A 168 -0.49 2.32 8.62
N TRP A 169 0.56 1.54 8.87
CA TRP A 169 1.22 1.50 10.17
C TRP A 169 1.79 2.87 10.54
N GLN A 170 2.49 3.52 9.61
CA GLN A 170 3.06 4.85 9.85
C GLN A 170 1.96 5.90 10.11
N ARG A 171 0.82 5.80 9.40
CA ARG A 171 -0.34 6.67 9.59
C ARG A 171 -0.92 6.49 10.99
N SER A 172 -1.25 5.26 11.39
CA SER A 172 -1.80 5.01 12.72
C SER A 172 -0.84 5.46 13.83
N PHE A 173 0.47 5.21 13.69
CA PHE A 173 1.49 5.73 14.60
C PHE A 173 1.43 7.27 14.70
N HIS A 174 1.41 7.96 13.57
CA HIS A 174 1.35 9.43 13.54
C HIS A 174 0.06 9.95 14.18
N LEU A 175 -1.09 9.32 13.90
CA LEU A 175 -2.39 9.74 14.45
C LEU A 175 -2.48 9.50 15.95
N VAL A 176 -1.92 8.40 16.48
CA VAL A 176 -1.80 8.20 17.93
C VAL A 176 -0.90 9.26 18.53
N ARG A 177 0.26 9.57 17.92
CA ARG A 177 1.14 10.63 18.39
C ARG A 177 0.40 11.98 18.46
N MET A 178 -0.30 12.37 17.40
CA MET A 178 -1.07 13.63 17.39
C MET A 178 -2.15 13.66 18.48
N HIS A 179 -2.82 12.54 18.72
CA HIS A 179 -3.82 12.41 19.78
C HIS A 179 -3.20 12.61 21.17
N LEU A 180 -2.03 12.02 21.42
CA LEU A 180 -1.27 12.22 22.67
C LEU A 180 -0.74 13.65 22.80
N ASP A 181 -0.23 14.24 21.71
CA ASP A 181 0.26 15.62 21.66
C ASP A 181 -0.86 16.63 21.96
N ALA A 182 -2.12 16.28 21.68
CA ALA A 182 -3.31 17.04 22.07
C ALA A 182 -3.69 16.90 23.56
N GLY A 183 -2.93 16.12 24.34
CA GLY A 183 -3.16 15.85 25.75
C GLY A 183 -4.19 14.76 26.02
N GLU A 184 -4.61 14.01 25.01
CA GLU A 184 -5.55 12.90 25.16
C GLU A 184 -4.83 11.62 25.63
N ALA A 185 -5.56 10.71 26.29
CA ALA A 185 -4.99 9.47 26.81
C ALA A 185 -4.79 8.42 25.69
N LEU A 186 -3.82 7.51 25.86
CA LEU A 186 -3.56 6.44 24.90
C LEU A 186 -4.81 5.58 24.68
N PRO A 187 -5.34 5.45 23.44
CA PRO A 187 -6.50 4.61 23.16
C PRO A 187 -6.13 3.14 23.28
N THR A 188 -6.78 2.40 24.17
CA THR A 188 -6.52 0.96 24.37
C THR A 188 -7.66 0.05 23.97
N GLU A 189 -8.88 0.58 23.78
CA GLU A 189 -10.04 -0.21 23.34
C GLU A 189 -10.43 0.08 21.89
N ALA A 190 -10.76 -0.98 21.16
CA ALA A 190 -11.19 -0.88 19.77
C ALA A 190 -12.52 -0.11 19.65
N GLY A 191 -12.56 0.90 18.78
CA GLY A 191 -13.72 1.73 18.53
C GLY A 191 -13.80 3.01 19.37
N ASP A 192 -12.91 3.19 20.35
CA ASP A 192 -12.90 4.39 21.21
C ASP A 192 -12.58 5.66 20.43
N VAL A 193 -11.55 5.59 19.59
CA VAL A 193 -11.00 6.76 18.90
C VAL A 193 -10.84 6.46 17.42
N LEU A 194 -11.72 7.06 16.62
CA LEU A 194 -11.64 7.06 15.16
C LEU A 194 -11.07 8.40 14.69
N ARG A 195 -9.90 8.37 14.03
CA ARG A 195 -9.24 9.55 13.47
C ARG A 195 -8.86 9.27 12.02
N GLN A 196 -9.31 10.13 11.10
CA GLN A 196 -9.05 10.01 9.66
C GLN A 196 -9.36 8.60 9.08
N GLY A 197 -10.41 7.94 9.58
CA GLY A 197 -10.81 6.59 9.15
C GLY A 197 -10.04 5.44 9.81
N GLU A 198 -9.05 5.73 10.66
CA GLU A 198 -8.29 4.74 11.41
C GLU A 198 -8.86 4.58 12.83
N ASP A 199 -9.00 3.33 13.27
CA ASP A 199 -9.36 2.98 14.66
C ASP A 199 -8.08 2.83 15.49
N LEU A 200 -7.77 3.87 16.26
CA LEU A 200 -6.50 3.97 16.97
C LEU A 200 -6.38 2.92 18.08
N GLY A 201 -7.46 2.67 18.82
CA GLY A 201 -7.46 1.66 19.88
C GLY A 201 -7.30 0.25 19.33
N ARG A 202 -7.96 -0.08 18.22
CA ARG A 202 -7.73 -1.36 17.51
C ARG A 202 -6.28 -1.47 17.05
N TRP A 203 -5.69 -0.40 16.54
CA TRP A 203 -4.29 -0.41 16.12
C TRP A 203 -3.34 -0.61 17.31
N VAL A 204 -3.53 0.10 18.42
CA VAL A 204 -2.74 -0.08 19.65
C VAL A 204 -2.82 -1.53 20.15
N GLN A 205 -4.01 -2.12 20.21
CA GLN A 205 -4.17 -3.54 20.57
C GLN A 205 -3.37 -4.45 19.63
N SER A 206 -3.43 -4.20 18.31
CA SER A 206 -2.68 -5.00 17.33
C SER A 206 -1.16 -4.89 17.52
N VAL A 207 -0.65 -3.71 17.86
CA VAL A 207 0.77 -3.46 18.16
C VAL A 207 1.18 -4.21 19.43
N ARG A 208 0.39 -4.11 20.51
CA ARG A 208 0.68 -4.79 21.78
C ARG A 208 0.71 -6.31 21.63
N LEU A 209 -0.26 -6.88 20.91
CA LEU A 209 -0.38 -8.33 20.69
C LEU A 209 0.64 -8.87 19.68
N GLY A 210 1.01 -8.06 18.68
CA GLY A 210 1.96 -8.40 17.62
C GLY A 210 3.38 -7.92 17.89
N TRP A 211 3.74 -7.61 19.14
CA TRP A 211 5.00 -6.93 19.49
C TRP A 211 6.25 -7.62 18.93
N ASP A 212 6.31 -8.95 19.01
CA ASP A 212 7.45 -9.74 18.55
C ASP A 212 7.59 -9.77 17.01
N GLN A 213 6.58 -9.28 16.27
CA GLN A 213 6.63 -9.14 14.81
C GLN A 213 7.11 -7.75 14.36
N LEU A 214 7.25 -6.80 15.30
CA LEU A 214 7.74 -5.46 15.00
C LEU A 214 9.27 -5.46 14.88
N THR A 215 9.80 -4.59 14.01
CA THR A 215 11.24 -4.33 13.99
C THR A 215 11.69 -3.63 15.27
N GLY A 216 12.97 -3.72 15.63
CA GLY A 216 13.49 -3.05 16.83
C GLY A 216 13.25 -1.53 16.85
N VAL A 217 13.29 -0.88 15.67
CA VAL A 217 12.95 0.55 15.54
C VAL A 217 11.47 0.81 15.83
N GLN A 218 10.56 -0.04 15.33
CA GLN A 218 9.13 0.10 15.61
C GLN A 218 8.81 -0.15 17.08
N GLN A 219 9.44 -1.13 17.73
CA GLN A 219 9.30 -1.36 19.17
C GLN A 219 9.76 -0.14 19.97
N TRP A 220 10.96 0.38 19.65
CA TRP A 220 11.49 1.59 20.27
C TRP A 220 10.56 2.79 20.07
N MET A 221 10.05 3.02 18.85
CA MET A 221 9.11 4.12 18.58
C MET A 221 7.82 3.97 19.39
N CYS A 222 7.22 2.78 19.41
CA CYS A 222 5.99 2.53 20.15
C CYS A 222 6.18 2.74 21.67
N GLU A 223 7.27 2.23 22.23
CA GLU A 223 7.55 2.34 23.66
C GLU A 223 7.93 3.76 24.05
N GLN A 224 8.90 4.36 23.35
CA GLN A 224 9.51 5.61 23.77
C GLN A 224 8.73 6.85 23.33
N VAL A 225 8.02 6.79 22.20
CA VAL A 225 7.26 7.93 21.67
C VAL A 225 5.78 7.86 22.08
N LEU A 226 5.18 6.66 22.11
CA LEU A 226 3.74 6.50 22.37
C LEU A 226 3.42 5.89 23.74
N GLY A 227 4.41 5.38 24.48
CA GLY A 227 4.17 4.70 25.76
C GLY A 227 3.46 3.35 25.63
N ILE A 228 3.51 2.71 24.46
CA ILE A 228 2.89 1.40 24.23
C ILE A 228 3.86 0.29 24.67
N THR A 229 3.39 -0.60 25.55
CA THR A 229 4.16 -1.77 26.00
C THR A 229 3.58 -3.08 25.42
N PRO A 230 4.38 -4.14 25.26
CA PRO A 230 3.89 -5.45 24.81
C PRO A 230 2.74 -5.95 25.70
N ALA A 231 1.85 -6.74 25.10
CA ALA A 231 0.82 -7.45 25.86
C ALA A 231 1.45 -8.49 26.79
N THR A 232 0.94 -8.54 28.02
CA THR A 232 1.28 -9.60 28.98
C THR A 232 0.71 -10.95 28.52
N GLU A 233 1.22 -12.05 29.09
CA GLU A 233 0.76 -13.41 28.72
C GLU A 233 -0.74 -13.61 29.00
N ASP A 234 -1.30 -12.96 30.03
CA ASP A 234 -2.73 -13.06 30.36
C ASP A 234 -3.62 -12.26 29.39
N GLU A 235 -3.08 -11.21 28.76
CA GLU A 235 -3.78 -10.41 27.75
C GLU A 235 -3.72 -11.06 26.36
N LYS A 236 -2.71 -11.90 26.08
CA LYS A 236 -2.58 -12.58 24.80
C LYS A 236 -3.75 -13.57 24.61
N PRO A 237 -4.42 -13.57 23.45
CA PRO A 237 -5.43 -14.58 23.15
C PRO A 237 -4.85 -15.99 23.30
N LYS A 238 -5.58 -16.87 23.98
CA LYS A 238 -5.18 -18.28 24.11
C LYS A 238 -4.84 -18.84 22.75
N SER A 239 -3.66 -19.45 22.63
CA SER A 239 -3.18 -20.01 21.39
C SER A 239 -4.24 -20.97 20.81
N ARG A 240 -4.56 -20.79 19.52
CA ARG A 240 -5.50 -21.68 18.85
C ARG A 240 -4.86 -23.07 18.80
N ARG A 241 -5.48 -24.06 19.45
CA ARG A 241 -5.08 -25.48 19.33
C ARG A 241 -4.85 -25.83 17.85
N THR A 242 -3.66 -26.34 17.55
CA THR A 242 -3.30 -26.74 16.19
C THR A 242 -4.18 -27.91 15.72
N GLN A 243 -4.20 -28.20 14.42
CA GLN A 243 -4.89 -29.41 13.93
C GLN A 243 -4.26 -30.68 14.48
N ALA A 244 -2.96 -30.68 14.75
CA ALA A 244 -2.26 -31.79 15.41
C ALA A 244 -2.74 -31.94 16.86
N ASP A 245 -2.83 -30.86 17.63
CA ASP A 245 -3.33 -30.92 19.02
C ASP A 245 -4.77 -31.39 19.08
N LYS A 246 -5.62 -30.89 18.18
CA LYS A 246 -7.02 -31.33 18.06
C LYS A 246 -7.11 -32.82 17.71
N TRP A 247 -6.25 -33.29 16.80
CA TRP A 247 -6.18 -34.70 16.42
C TRP A 247 -5.77 -35.58 17.61
N SER A 248 -4.66 -35.22 18.28
CA SER A 248 -4.16 -35.91 19.47
C SER A 248 -5.19 -35.96 20.58
N ALA A 249 -5.88 -34.85 20.86
CA ALA A 249 -6.92 -34.80 21.88
C ALA A 249 -8.14 -35.69 21.55
N ASN A 250 -8.57 -35.73 20.28
CA ASN A 250 -9.63 -36.65 19.86
C ASN A 250 -9.19 -38.13 19.87
N LEU A 251 -7.91 -38.42 19.61
CA LEU A 251 -7.36 -39.77 19.76
C LEU A 251 -7.35 -40.23 21.22
N VAL A 252 -7.03 -39.33 22.17
CA VAL A 252 -7.13 -39.62 23.61
C VAL A 252 -8.58 -39.92 23.98
N ALA A 253 -9.54 -39.10 23.53
CA ALA A 253 -10.96 -39.36 23.76
C ALA A 253 -11.43 -40.69 23.14
N ALA A 254 -10.99 -41.01 21.92
CA ALA A 254 -11.26 -42.29 21.28
C ALA A 254 -10.69 -43.48 22.07
N ARG A 255 -9.46 -43.34 22.59
CA ARG A 255 -8.82 -44.36 23.42
C ARG A 255 -9.56 -44.56 24.73
N GLN A 256 -9.93 -43.49 25.43
CA GLN A 256 -10.72 -43.56 26.66
C GLN A 256 -12.06 -44.26 26.42
N PHE A 257 -12.77 -43.91 25.34
CA PHE A 257 -14.01 -44.59 24.97
C PHE A 257 -13.79 -46.07 24.66
N PHE A 258 -12.74 -46.42 23.91
CA PHE A 258 -12.41 -47.80 23.59
C PHE A 258 -12.05 -48.61 24.84
N GLU A 259 -11.27 -48.06 25.76
CA GLU A 259 -10.92 -48.70 27.02
C GLU A 259 -12.15 -48.95 27.90
N ARG A 260 -13.14 -48.06 27.87
CA ARG A 260 -14.40 -48.22 28.60
C ARG A 260 -15.37 -49.23 27.96
N GLU A 261 -15.55 -49.15 26.64
CA GLU A 261 -16.61 -49.87 25.92
C GLU A 261 -16.11 -51.11 25.16
N GLY A 262 -14.79 -51.27 24.99
CA GLY A 262 -14.16 -52.34 24.20
C GLY A 262 -14.31 -52.18 22.68
N HIS A 263 -14.94 -51.10 22.20
CA HIS A 263 -15.15 -50.83 20.78
C HIS A 263 -15.21 -49.33 20.47
N LEU A 264 -15.01 -48.96 19.20
CA LEU A 264 -15.18 -47.58 18.70
C LEU A 264 -16.50 -47.36 17.92
N GLN A 265 -17.58 -48.04 18.30
CA GLN A 265 -18.93 -47.80 17.76
C GLN A 265 -19.60 -46.63 18.49
N VAL A 266 -19.07 -45.43 18.30
CA VAL A 266 -19.52 -44.24 19.04
C VAL A 266 -20.83 -43.68 18.46
N PRO A 267 -21.91 -43.52 19.25
CA PRO A 267 -23.15 -42.89 18.78
C PRO A 267 -22.90 -41.47 18.26
N ARG A 268 -23.55 -41.06 17.15
CA ARG A 268 -23.24 -39.77 16.46
C ARG A 268 -23.31 -38.53 17.36
N LYS A 269 -24.22 -38.50 18.34
CA LYS A 269 -24.41 -37.38 19.28
C LYS A 269 -23.54 -37.49 20.54
N HIS A 270 -22.76 -38.56 20.69
CA HIS A 270 -21.95 -38.80 21.87
C HIS A 270 -20.89 -37.72 22.07
N VAL A 271 -20.79 -37.26 23.30
CA VAL A 271 -19.75 -36.35 23.78
C VAL A 271 -18.94 -37.10 24.82
N GLU A 272 -17.64 -37.23 24.57
CA GLU A 272 -16.70 -37.85 25.49
C GLU A 272 -16.04 -36.76 26.34
N THR A 273 -16.14 -36.89 27.66
CA THR A 273 -15.48 -35.97 28.60
C THR A 273 -14.13 -36.56 29.00
N VAL A 274 -13.05 -35.83 28.76
CA VAL A 274 -11.67 -36.22 29.13
C VAL A 274 -11.13 -35.20 30.12
N LEU A 275 -10.51 -35.68 31.20
CA LEU A 275 -9.80 -34.83 32.15
C LEU A 275 -8.46 -34.38 31.53
N SER A 276 -8.27 -33.07 31.38
CA SER A 276 -7.00 -32.46 30.98
C SER A 276 -5.96 -32.63 32.10
N GLN A 277 -4.67 -32.45 31.76
CA GLN A 277 -3.56 -32.49 32.71
C GLN A 277 -3.73 -31.48 33.85
N ASP A 278 -4.41 -30.35 33.59
CA ASP A 278 -4.67 -29.30 34.57
C ASP A 278 -5.97 -29.54 35.40
N GLY A 279 -6.52 -30.76 35.36
CA GLY A 279 -7.72 -31.14 36.12
C GLY A 279 -9.05 -30.61 35.55
N ARG A 280 -9.02 -29.97 34.38
CA ARG A 280 -10.22 -29.46 33.70
C ARG A 280 -10.91 -30.55 32.89
N GLU A 281 -12.24 -30.60 32.94
CA GLU A 281 -13.03 -31.45 32.04
C GLU A 281 -13.17 -30.82 30.65
N ASP A 282 -12.63 -31.50 29.63
CA ASP A 282 -12.79 -31.15 28.23
C ASP A 282 -13.79 -32.08 27.54
N GLN A 283 -14.75 -31.49 26.82
CA GLN A 283 -15.79 -32.21 26.11
C GLN A 283 -15.48 -32.33 24.61
N TYR A 284 -15.45 -33.55 24.09
CA TYR A 284 -15.17 -33.86 22.70
C TYR A 284 -16.40 -34.47 22.05
N ARG A 285 -16.86 -33.91 20.92
CA ARG A 285 -17.95 -34.51 20.10
C ARG A 285 -17.46 -35.75 19.36
N LEU A 286 -17.06 -36.77 20.11
CA LEU A 286 -16.36 -37.96 19.64
C LEU A 286 -17.19 -38.71 18.59
N GLY A 287 -18.51 -38.80 18.78
CA GLY A 287 -19.41 -39.46 17.84
C GLY A 287 -19.39 -38.84 16.45
N ALA A 288 -19.44 -37.50 16.38
CA ALA A 288 -19.36 -36.78 15.12
C ALA A 288 -17.96 -36.89 14.50
N TRP A 289 -16.91 -36.82 15.33
CA TRP A 289 -15.53 -36.89 14.86
C TRP A 289 -15.19 -38.27 14.27
N VAL A 290 -15.50 -39.38 14.96
CA VAL A 290 -15.28 -40.75 14.49
C VAL A 290 -16.05 -41.01 13.20
N ASN A 291 -17.31 -40.57 13.13
CA ASN A 291 -18.12 -40.68 11.91
C ASN A 291 -17.49 -39.94 10.72
N ASN A 292 -16.97 -38.73 10.94
CA ASN A 292 -16.26 -37.97 9.92
C ASN A 292 -14.99 -38.72 9.44
N GLN A 293 -14.20 -39.27 10.36
CA GLN A 293 -13.01 -40.05 10.00
C GLN A 293 -13.37 -41.24 9.11
N ARG A 294 -14.42 -42.00 9.45
CA ARG A 294 -14.91 -43.09 8.59
C ARG A 294 -15.33 -42.61 7.20
N SER A 295 -16.10 -41.53 7.11
CA SER A 295 -16.57 -40.99 5.82
C SER A 295 -15.44 -40.50 4.92
N ARG A 296 -14.29 -40.12 5.51
CA ARG A 296 -13.12 -39.58 4.80
C ARG A 296 -11.93 -40.55 4.79
N ALA A 297 -12.17 -41.85 5.02
CA ALA A 297 -11.13 -42.88 5.07
C ALA A 297 -10.18 -42.83 3.87
N ALA A 298 -10.72 -42.69 2.66
CA ALA A 298 -9.93 -42.61 1.42
C ALA A 298 -9.03 -41.36 1.31
N ALA A 299 -9.30 -40.32 2.10
CA ALA A 299 -8.56 -39.06 2.10
C ALA A 299 -7.64 -38.90 3.32
N LEU A 300 -7.59 -39.89 4.22
CA LEU A 300 -6.70 -39.89 5.39
C LEU A 300 -5.31 -40.34 5.00
N SER A 301 -4.28 -39.75 5.61
CA SER A 301 -2.91 -40.25 5.48
C SER A 301 -2.79 -41.66 6.07
N SER A 302 -1.83 -42.43 5.56
CA SER A 302 -1.52 -43.78 6.05
C SER A 302 -1.27 -43.79 7.56
N GLU A 303 -0.48 -42.84 8.06
CA GLU A 303 -0.18 -42.68 9.49
C GLU A 303 -1.45 -42.49 10.35
N ARG A 304 -2.38 -41.62 9.90
CA ARG A 304 -3.62 -41.36 10.65
C ARG A 304 -4.58 -42.55 10.61
N MET A 305 -4.63 -43.26 9.49
CA MET A 305 -5.36 -44.52 9.41
C MET A 305 -4.80 -45.56 10.38
N GLU A 306 -3.48 -45.68 10.46
CA GLU A 306 -2.82 -46.62 11.38
C GLU A 306 -3.11 -46.26 12.85
N GLN A 307 -2.99 -44.98 13.22
CA GLN A 307 -3.28 -44.51 14.57
C GLN A 307 -4.72 -44.85 15.01
N LEU A 308 -5.72 -44.59 14.15
CA LEU A 308 -7.12 -44.90 14.46
C LEU A 308 -7.38 -46.42 14.49
N SER A 309 -6.75 -47.17 13.60
CA SER A 309 -6.86 -48.64 13.58
C SER A 309 -6.27 -49.25 14.85
N LYS A 310 -5.14 -48.72 15.35
CA LYS A 310 -4.52 -49.11 16.63
C LYS A 310 -5.39 -48.83 17.84
N VAL A 311 -6.20 -47.77 17.80
CA VAL A 311 -7.18 -47.46 18.87
C VAL A 311 -8.43 -48.35 18.76
N GLY A 312 -8.59 -49.12 17.67
CA GLY A 312 -9.69 -50.07 17.50
C GLY A 312 -10.79 -49.60 16.54
N LEU A 313 -10.53 -48.57 15.72
CA LEU A 313 -11.49 -48.13 14.72
C LEU A 313 -11.56 -49.15 13.58
N ARG A 314 -12.77 -49.66 13.33
CA ARG A 314 -13.10 -50.43 12.12
C ARG A 314 -13.60 -49.47 11.03
N TRP A 315 -13.12 -49.70 9.81
CA TRP A 315 -13.36 -48.85 8.63
C TRP A 315 -14.55 -49.28 7.77
N THR A 316 -15.26 -50.32 8.18
CA THR A 316 -16.50 -50.84 7.58
C THR A 316 -17.72 -50.04 8.00
#